data_AF-A0A952S4E3-F1
#
_entry.id   AF-A0A952S4E3-F1
#
_cell.length_a   1.000
_cell.length_b   1.000
_cell.length_c   1.000
_cell.angle_alpha   90.00
_cell.angle_beta   90.00
_cell.angle_gamma   90.00
#
_symmetry.space_group_name_H-M   'P 1'
#
loop_
_entity.id
_entity.type
_entity.pdbx_description
1 polymer ?
#
loop_
_entity_poly.entity_id
_entity_poly.type
_entity_poly.pdbx_seq_one_letter_code
_entity_poly.pdbx_strand_id
1 'polypeptide(L)'
;MKFDSGINKKYRRSVEDALDTIIANGTAEQRRIATLIRDSEMEIRVRPVSVVKASGVTGLIAPSVTNERIAEERLSLKEALGEVYIAIAEETIDTGGQRGCEGTLVHEGRHAYDFARMIESYSKAGTNPLSIFDPTLYELELEAHRTSGEYMLCINKDEYLDEGLHLMILGRDENAAQCHVSEDGIHKRLCDSYGLTPDGNHGPTASKLLGLEPK
;
A
#
# COMPACT_ATOMS: atom_id res chain seq x y z
N MET A 1 9.88 3.02 11.02
CA MET A 1 9.19 1.74 11.16
C MET A 1 9.74 0.98 12.35
N LYS A 2 8.97 0.02 12.86
CA LYS A 2 9.41 -1.02 13.79
C LYS A 2 9.09 -2.39 13.21
N PHE A 3 9.71 -3.42 13.76
CA PHE A 3 9.49 -4.80 13.34
C PHE A 3 8.82 -5.59 14.44
N ASP A 4 7.94 -6.53 14.06
CA ASP A 4 7.37 -7.50 14.98
C ASP A 4 8.46 -8.29 15.73
N SER A 5 8.13 -8.63 16.98
CA SER A 5 8.99 -9.42 17.85
C SER A 5 9.29 -10.78 17.22
N GLY A 6 10.58 -11.16 17.18
CA GLY A 6 10.99 -12.46 16.67
C GLY A 6 11.16 -12.58 15.15
N ILE A 7 10.93 -11.51 14.36
CA ILE A 7 11.24 -11.56 12.93
C ILE A 7 12.73 -11.84 12.69
N ASN A 8 13.02 -12.74 11.73
CA ASN A 8 14.40 -13.09 11.36
C ASN A 8 15.16 -11.86 10.81
N LYS A 9 16.45 -11.73 11.17
CA LYS A 9 17.33 -10.67 10.68
C LYS A 9 17.41 -10.59 9.16
N LYS A 10 17.33 -11.74 8.45
CA LYS A 10 17.34 -11.75 6.97
C LYS A 10 16.17 -10.95 6.41
N TYR A 11 14.97 -11.12 6.97
CA TYR A 11 13.76 -10.46 6.51
C TYR A 11 13.75 -8.98 6.84
N ARG A 12 14.29 -8.59 8.02
CA ARG A 12 14.48 -7.17 8.36
C ARG A 12 15.34 -6.47 7.32
N ARG A 13 16.50 -7.06 7.00
CA ARG A 13 17.40 -6.53 5.98
C ARG A 13 16.72 -6.44 4.61
N SER A 14 15.99 -7.48 4.19
CA SER A 14 15.25 -7.43 2.91
C SER A 14 14.24 -6.28 2.84
N VAL A 15 13.54 -5.97 3.94
CA VAL A 15 12.62 -4.83 4.01
C VAL A 15 13.38 -3.50 3.95
N GLU A 16 14.47 -3.38 4.71
CA GLU A 16 15.31 -2.17 4.73
C GLU A 16 15.92 -1.89 3.35
N ASP A 17 16.52 -2.90 2.72
CA ASP A 17 17.13 -2.81 1.39
C ASP A 17 16.07 -2.44 0.32
N ALA A 18 14.86 -2.98 0.44
CA ALA A 18 13.75 -2.64 -0.45
C ALA A 18 13.30 -1.18 -0.28
N LEU A 19 13.15 -0.68 0.94
CA LEU A 19 12.82 0.73 1.18
C LEU A 19 13.91 1.66 0.65
N ASP A 20 15.18 1.33 0.86
CA ASP A 20 16.30 2.13 0.34
C ASP A 20 16.30 2.14 -1.20
N THR A 21 15.96 1.03 -1.83
CA THR A 21 15.84 0.94 -3.29
C THR A 21 14.66 1.77 -3.84
N ILE A 22 13.51 1.75 -3.17
CA ILE A 22 12.36 2.61 -3.51
C ILE A 22 12.73 4.08 -3.36
N ILE A 23 13.41 4.44 -2.27
CA ILE A 23 13.85 5.82 -2.01
C ILE A 23 14.86 6.30 -3.07
N ALA A 24 15.73 5.42 -3.55
CA ALA A 24 16.71 5.78 -4.57
C ALA A 24 16.08 5.93 -5.98
N ASN A 25 15.10 5.07 -6.32
CA ASN A 25 14.69 4.90 -7.73
C ASN A 25 13.22 5.25 -8.03
N GLY A 26 12.34 5.33 -7.03
CA GLY A 26 10.91 5.59 -7.23
C GLY A 26 10.58 7.04 -7.60
N THR A 27 9.32 7.33 -7.90
CA THR A 27 8.77 8.68 -8.09
C THR A 27 8.85 9.53 -6.83
N ALA A 28 8.63 10.85 -6.94
CA ALA A 28 8.65 11.73 -5.77
C ALA A 28 7.67 11.30 -4.67
N GLU A 29 6.48 10.82 -5.05
CA GLU A 29 5.49 10.31 -4.11
C GLU A 29 5.94 9.00 -3.45
N GLN A 30 6.41 8.03 -4.23
CA GLN A 30 6.90 6.74 -3.71
C GLN A 30 8.07 6.93 -2.73
N ARG A 31 9.02 7.81 -3.07
CA ARG A 31 10.14 8.16 -2.17
C ARG A 31 9.65 8.77 -0.87
N ARG A 32 8.64 9.64 -0.93
CA ARG A 32 8.04 10.25 0.26
C ARG A 32 7.34 9.21 1.13
N ILE A 33 6.54 8.33 0.54
CA ILE A 33 5.84 7.24 1.27
C ILE A 33 6.86 6.32 1.94
N ALA A 34 7.86 5.84 1.20
CA ALA A 34 8.91 4.98 1.77
C ALA A 34 9.69 5.65 2.90
N THR A 35 10.00 6.95 2.77
CA THR A 35 10.64 7.73 3.85
C THR A 35 9.73 7.84 5.08
N LEU A 36 8.45 8.14 4.90
CA LEU A 36 7.49 8.22 6.01
C LEU A 36 7.37 6.87 6.75
N ILE A 37 7.27 5.76 6.00
CA ILE A 37 7.28 4.41 6.56
C ILE A 37 8.56 4.19 7.38
N ARG A 38 9.73 4.42 6.78
CA ARG A 38 11.03 4.22 7.43
C ARG A 38 11.18 5.04 8.71
N ASP A 39 10.64 6.25 8.72
CA ASP A 39 10.83 7.18 9.84
C ASP A 39 9.74 7.08 10.93
N SER A 40 8.60 6.41 10.66
CA SER A 40 7.44 6.27 11.58
C SER A 40 7.56 5.16 12.64
N GLU A 41 6.50 4.89 13.39
CA GLU A 41 6.38 3.70 14.27
C GLU A 41 5.56 2.57 13.65
N MET A 42 5.30 2.62 12.33
CA MET A 42 4.55 1.60 11.59
C MET A 42 5.17 0.22 11.77
N GLU A 43 4.34 -0.81 11.98
CA GLU A 43 4.81 -2.16 12.25
C GLU A 43 4.97 -2.99 10.96
N ILE A 44 6.17 -3.54 10.75
CA ILE A 44 6.41 -4.52 9.70
C ILE A 44 6.35 -5.94 10.28
N ARG A 45 5.51 -6.77 9.68
CA ARG A 45 5.34 -8.18 9.99
C ARG A 45 5.79 -9.02 8.82
N VAL A 46 6.31 -10.21 9.11
CA VAL A 46 6.53 -11.25 8.11
C VAL A 46 5.84 -12.51 8.59
N ARG A 47 5.04 -13.11 7.70
CA ARG A 47 4.16 -14.25 7.98
C ARG A 47 4.13 -15.17 6.76
N PRO A 48 3.85 -16.47 6.90
CA PRO A 48 3.70 -17.33 5.74
C PRO A 48 2.48 -16.92 4.90
N VAL A 49 2.52 -17.18 3.60
CA VAL A 49 1.41 -16.90 2.66
C VAL A 49 0.12 -17.61 3.08
N SER A 50 0.22 -18.72 3.82
CA SER A 50 -0.93 -19.42 4.38
C SER A 50 -1.73 -18.59 5.39
N VAL A 51 -1.12 -17.56 5.98
CA VAL A 51 -1.75 -16.58 6.88
C VAL A 51 -2.12 -15.30 6.14
N VAL A 52 -1.22 -14.75 5.32
CA VAL A 52 -1.42 -13.48 4.60
C VAL A 52 -2.46 -13.63 3.47
N LYS A 53 -2.51 -14.81 2.84
CA LYS A 53 -3.34 -15.14 1.65
C LYS A 53 -3.03 -14.34 0.38
N ALA A 54 -2.01 -13.48 0.41
CA ALA A 54 -1.52 -12.65 -0.68
C ALA A 54 0.00 -12.41 -0.53
N SER A 55 0.60 -11.62 -1.42
CA SER A 55 2.02 -11.23 -1.32
C SER A 55 2.30 -10.32 -0.12
N GLY A 56 1.32 -9.49 0.24
CA GLY A 56 1.27 -8.69 1.46
C GLY A 56 -0.16 -8.33 1.84
N VAL A 57 -0.33 -7.74 3.02
CA VAL A 57 -1.59 -7.13 3.47
C VAL A 57 -1.29 -5.99 4.44
N THR A 58 -2.07 -4.92 4.34
CA THR A 58 -2.02 -3.77 5.25
C THR A 58 -3.24 -3.74 6.17
N GLY A 59 -3.05 -3.35 7.43
CA GLY A 59 -4.17 -3.17 8.36
C GLY A 59 -3.79 -2.39 9.62
N LEU A 60 -4.67 -2.40 10.63
CA LEU A 60 -4.42 -1.74 11.91
C LEU A 60 -3.80 -2.67 12.94
N ILE A 61 -2.90 -2.13 13.76
CA ILE A 61 -2.30 -2.86 14.87
C ILE A 61 -3.37 -3.20 15.93
N ALA A 62 -4.21 -2.21 16.30
CA ALA A 62 -5.26 -2.36 17.30
C ALA A 62 -6.44 -1.41 17.01
N PRO A 63 -7.45 -1.82 16.20
CA PRO A 63 -8.56 -0.94 15.79
C PRO A 63 -9.28 -0.21 16.94
N SER A 64 -9.48 -0.88 18.07
CA SER A 64 -10.13 -0.28 19.26
C SER A 64 -9.34 0.91 19.81
N VAL A 65 -8.02 0.72 19.96
CA VAL A 65 -7.11 1.76 20.46
C VAL A 65 -6.99 2.89 19.44
N THR A 66 -6.91 2.57 18.15
CA THR A 66 -6.88 3.58 17.09
C THR A 66 -8.14 4.44 17.09
N ASN A 67 -9.34 3.87 17.31
CA ASN A 67 -10.59 4.64 17.46
C ASN A 67 -10.54 5.59 18.66
N GLU A 68 -10.04 5.16 19.81
CA GLU A 68 -9.88 6.01 21.00
C GLU A 68 -8.95 7.19 20.69
N ARG A 69 -7.78 6.93 20.09
CA ARG A 69 -6.83 7.98 19.72
C ARG A 69 -7.40 8.96 18.69
N ILE A 70 -8.16 8.49 17.71
CA ILE A 70 -8.85 9.36 16.75
C ILE A 70 -9.80 10.33 17.47
N ALA A 71 -10.49 9.87 18.52
CA ALA A 71 -11.44 10.70 19.27
C ALA A 71 -10.77 11.71 20.21
N GLU A 72 -9.59 11.37 20.75
CA GLU A 72 -8.96 12.11 21.84
C GLU A 72 -7.78 13.00 21.40
N GLU A 73 -7.12 12.66 20.29
CA GLU A 73 -5.87 13.28 19.86
C GLU A 73 -5.97 13.91 18.47
N ARG A 74 -5.04 14.83 18.16
CA ARG A 74 -4.84 15.36 16.81
C ARG A 74 -3.59 14.75 16.22
N LEU A 75 -3.75 13.61 15.56
CA LEU A 75 -2.63 12.84 15.05
C LEU A 75 -2.00 13.53 13.84
N SER A 76 -0.68 13.58 13.79
CA SER A 76 0.05 13.81 12.54
C SER A 76 0.01 12.55 11.67
N LEU A 77 0.23 12.71 10.36
CA LEU A 77 0.36 11.57 9.44
C LEU A 77 1.40 10.53 9.91
N LYS A 78 2.52 10.98 10.49
CA LYS A 78 3.58 10.10 10.99
C LYS A 78 3.13 9.30 12.22
N GLU A 79 2.35 9.91 13.11
CA GLU A 79 1.75 9.21 14.26
C GLU A 79 0.66 8.24 13.82
N ALA A 80 -0.17 8.64 12.84
CA ALA A 80 -1.19 7.79 12.26
C ALA A 80 -0.60 6.55 11.55
N LEU A 81 0.54 6.69 10.86
CA LEU A 81 1.30 5.52 10.34
C LEU A 81 1.72 4.56 11.46
N GLY A 82 1.95 5.06 12.67
CA GLY A 82 2.26 4.24 13.84
C GLY A 82 1.14 3.29 14.27
N GLU A 83 -0.09 3.51 13.81
CA GLU A 83 -1.27 2.66 14.07
C GLU A 83 -1.41 1.53 13.04
N VAL A 84 -0.63 1.58 11.96
CA VAL A 84 -0.75 0.69 10.80
C VAL A 84 0.33 -0.39 10.83
N TYR A 85 0.01 -1.58 10.30
CA TYR A 85 1.00 -2.59 9.97
C TYR A 85 0.96 -2.96 8.49
N ILE A 86 2.11 -3.39 7.97
CA ILE A 86 2.21 -4.16 6.72
C ILE A 86 2.73 -5.55 7.08
N ALA A 87 2.00 -6.59 6.67
CA ALA A 87 2.45 -7.96 6.75
C ALA A 87 2.84 -8.47 5.36
N ILE A 88 4.10 -8.89 5.21
CA ILE A 88 4.65 -9.40 3.95
C ILE A 88 4.74 -10.92 4.04
N ALA A 89 4.35 -11.62 2.97
CA ALA A 89 4.49 -13.08 2.93
C ALA A 89 5.98 -13.49 2.88
N GLU A 90 6.37 -14.49 3.67
CA GLU A 90 7.74 -15.03 3.69
C GLU A 90 8.20 -15.46 2.29
N GLU A 91 7.31 -16.13 1.55
CA GLU A 91 7.53 -16.64 0.21
C GLU A 91 7.78 -15.51 -0.79
N THR A 92 7.13 -14.35 -0.64
CA THR A 92 7.39 -13.16 -1.45
C THR A 92 8.85 -12.72 -1.32
N ILE A 93 9.39 -12.76 -0.10
CA ILE A 93 10.78 -12.36 0.16
C ILE A 93 11.76 -13.44 -0.31
N ASP A 94 11.45 -14.72 -0.07
CA ASP A 94 12.37 -15.83 -0.32
C ASP A 94 12.41 -16.27 -1.80
N THR A 95 11.35 -16.08 -2.59
CA THR A 95 11.29 -16.52 -4.01
C THR A 95 11.17 -15.37 -5.02
N GLY A 96 10.96 -14.13 -4.58
CA GLY A 96 11.01 -12.94 -5.43
C GLY A 96 9.80 -12.69 -6.33
N GLY A 97 8.58 -13.12 -5.99
CA GLY A 97 7.35 -12.87 -6.78
C GLY A 97 6.62 -11.56 -6.44
N GLN A 98 5.94 -10.95 -7.43
CA GLN A 98 5.38 -9.58 -7.44
C GLN A 98 6.22 -8.42 -6.84
N ARG A 99 7.52 -8.23 -7.08
CA ARG A 99 8.65 -9.10 -7.46
C ARG A 99 9.71 -8.91 -6.38
N GLY A 100 9.43 -9.56 -5.25
CA GLY A 100 10.18 -9.43 -4.01
C GLY A 100 9.54 -8.44 -3.04
N CYS A 101 10.22 -8.24 -1.92
CA CYS A 101 9.78 -7.33 -0.86
C CYS A 101 9.48 -5.90 -1.35
N GLU A 102 10.17 -5.47 -2.41
CA GLU A 102 10.06 -4.13 -3.00
C GLU A 102 8.69 -3.86 -3.62
N GLY A 103 8.23 -4.70 -4.54
CA GLY A 103 6.93 -4.52 -5.20
C GLY A 103 5.77 -4.54 -4.19
N THR A 104 5.83 -5.46 -3.22
CA THR A 104 4.86 -5.48 -2.11
C THR A 104 4.91 -4.21 -1.28
N LEU A 105 6.08 -3.68 -0.94
CA LEU A 105 6.18 -2.43 -0.17
C LEU A 105 5.71 -1.20 -0.97
N VAL A 106 5.81 -1.20 -2.30
CA VAL A 106 5.25 -0.12 -3.13
C VAL A 106 3.72 -0.14 -3.07
N HIS A 107 3.11 -1.33 -3.25
CA HIS A 107 1.66 -1.49 -3.23
C HIS A 107 1.07 -1.31 -1.83
N GLU A 108 1.53 -2.10 -0.86
CA GLU A 108 1.05 -2.04 0.53
C GLU A 108 1.47 -0.73 1.21
N GLY A 109 2.61 -0.14 0.83
CA GLY A 109 3.01 1.17 1.31
C GLY A 109 2.03 2.27 0.90
N ARG A 110 1.41 2.14 -0.29
CA ARG A 110 0.34 3.05 -0.70
C ARG A 110 -0.90 2.89 0.19
N HIS A 111 -1.35 1.66 0.43
CA HIS A 111 -2.45 1.40 1.37
C HIS A 111 -2.15 1.94 2.77
N ALA A 112 -0.95 1.71 3.29
CA ALA A 112 -0.56 2.18 4.62
C ALA A 112 -0.59 3.70 4.70
N TYR A 113 -0.13 4.39 3.65
CA TYR A 113 -0.21 5.84 3.55
C TYR A 113 -1.65 6.34 3.50
N ASP A 114 -2.53 5.72 2.71
CA ASP A 114 -3.93 6.12 2.60
C ASP A 114 -4.70 5.86 3.90
N PHE A 115 -4.44 4.74 4.58
CA PHE A 115 -5.00 4.46 5.91
C PHE A 115 -4.52 5.49 6.95
N ALA A 116 -3.23 5.84 6.94
CA ALA A 116 -2.71 6.87 7.85
C ALA A 116 -3.31 8.25 7.57
N ARG A 117 -3.53 8.61 6.29
CA ARG A 117 -4.23 9.86 5.92
C ARG A 117 -5.67 9.86 6.39
N MET A 118 -6.34 8.72 6.28
CA MET A 118 -7.72 8.56 6.76
C MET A 118 -7.79 8.78 8.26
N ILE A 119 -6.96 8.08 9.03
CA ILE A 119 -6.84 8.22 10.50
C ILE A 119 -6.52 9.67 10.88
N GLU A 120 -5.53 10.29 10.24
CA GLU A 120 -5.18 11.70 10.46
C GLU A 120 -6.38 12.63 10.21
N SER A 121 -7.09 12.43 9.10
CA SER A 121 -8.23 13.29 8.73
C SER A 121 -9.36 13.20 9.74
N TYR A 122 -9.68 11.99 10.21
CA TYR A 122 -10.68 11.77 11.26
C TYR A 122 -10.27 12.37 12.60
N SER A 123 -9.00 12.25 12.99
CA SER A 123 -8.49 12.85 14.24
C SER A 123 -8.56 14.39 14.25
N LYS A 124 -8.77 15.00 13.08
CA LYS A 124 -8.89 16.46 12.89
C LYS A 124 -10.29 16.90 12.49
N ALA A 125 -11.26 15.99 12.46
CA ALA A 125 -12.63 16.23 11.99
C ALA A 125 -13.30 17.43 12.68
N GLY A 126 -13.11 17.58 14.00
CA GLY A 126 -13.67 18.70 14.76
C GLY A 126 -13.18 20.09 14.34
N THR A 127 -12.07 20.18 13.60
CA THR A 127 -11.54 21.44 13.05
C THR A 127 -11.73 21.60 11.55
N ASN A 128 -11.89 20.50 10.81
CA ASN A 128 -12.06 20.53 9.36
C ASN A 128 -12.95 19.37 8.87
N PRO A 129 -14.27 19.42 9.16
CA PRO A 129 -15.17 18.30 8.93
C PRO A 129 -15.45 18.02 7.44
N LEU A 130 -15.18 18.98 6.55
CA LEU A 130 -15.38 18.82 5.11
C LEU A 130 -14.18 18.17 4.39
N SER A 131 -13.07 17.94 5.10
CA SER A 131 -11.83 17.40 4.52
C SER A 131 -11.52 15.97 4.99
N ILE A 132 -12.55 15.20 5.34
CA ILE A 132 -12.39 13.78 5.68
C ILE A 132 -11.97 13.00 4.43
N PHE A 133 -10.90 12.23 4.57
CA PHE A 133 -10.40 11.35 3.54
C PHE A 133 -10.77 9.91 3.92
N ASP A 134 -11.78 9.34 3.27
CA ASP A 134 -12.23 7.95 3.49
C ASP A 134 -12.52 7.27 2.15
N PRO A 135 -11.48 6.88 1.39
CA PRO A 135 -11.65 6.29 0.06
C PRO A 135 -12.32 4.93 0.13
N THR A 136 -13.01 4.55 -0.94
CA THR A 136 -13.55 3.20 -1.17
C THR A 136 -12.44 2.19 -1.43
N LEU A 137 -12.71 0.90 -1.25
CA LEU A 137 -11.78 -0.18 -1.60
C LEU A 137 -11.36 -0.10 -3.07
N TYR A 138 -12.29 0.23 -3.97
CA TYR A 138 -11.98 0.46 -5.37
C TYR A 138 -10.95 1.57 -5.58
N GLU A 139 -11.13 2.72 -4.93
CA GLU A 139 -10.19 3.84 -5.04
C GLU A 139 -8.82 3.51 -4.43
N LEU A 140 -8.78 2.76 -3.33
CA LEU A 140 -7.54 2.29 -2.70
C LEU A 140 -6.74 1.40 -3.66
N GLU A 141 -7.38 0.37 -4.22
CA GLU A 141 -6.72 -0.60 -5.11
C GLU A 141 -6.31 0.04 -6.45
N LEU A 142 -7.12 0.97 -6.97
CA LEU A 142 -6.80 1.74 -8.18
C LEU A 142 -5.51 2.54 -8.00
N GLU A 143 -5.41 3.33 -6.92
CA GLU A 143 -4.23 4.14 -6.64
C GLU A 143 -3.00 3.29 -6.31
N ALA A 144 -3.17 2.16 -5.62
CA ALA A 144 -2.08 1.23 -5.33
C ALA A 144 -1.54 0.57 -6.61
N HIS A 145 -2.40 0.20 -7.55
CA HIS A 145 -1.97 -0.34 -8.85
C HIS A 145 -1.34 0.74 -9.75
N ARG A 146 -1.88 1.96 -9.80
CA ARG A 146 -1.23 3.10 -10.49
C ARG A 146 0.18 3.35 -9.94
N THR A 147 0.30 3.46 -8.62
CA THR A 147 1.58 3.65 -7.93
C THR A 147 2.57 2.53 -8.28
N SER A 148 2.10 1.28 -8.32
CA SER A 148 2.92 0.13 -8.70
C SER A 148 3.38 0.22 -10.16
N GLY A 149 2.50 0.60 -11.08
CA GLY A 149 2.82 0.77 -12.50
C GLY A 149 3.85 1.88 -12.74
N GLU A 150 3.68 3.04 -12.12
CA GLU A 150 4.66 4.13 -12.19
C GLU A 150 6.04 3.68 -11.69
N TYR A 151 6.08 2.90 -10.60
CA TYR A 151 7.33 2.38 -10.09
C TYR A 151 8.02 1.43 -11.07
N MET A 152 7.27 0.52 -11.68
CA MET A 152 7.79 -0.40 -12.71
C MET A 152 8.40 0.38 -13.89
N LEU A 153 7.78 1.48 -14.30
CA LEU A 153 8.31 2.37 -15.34
C LEU A 153 9.56 3.15 -14.88
N CYS A 154 9.67 3.51 -13.61
CA CYS A 154 10.88 4.14 -13.06
C CYS A 154 12.07 3.16 -13.02
N ILE A 155 11.83 1.91 -12.62
CA ILE A 155 12.87 0.87 -12.58
C ILE A 155 13.30 0.47 -14.00
N ASN A 156 12.34 0.39 -14.93
CA ASN A 156 12.58 0.18 -16.36
C ASN A 156 13.51 -1.00 -16.70
N LYS A 157 13.33 -2.12 -15.99
CA LYS A 157 13.98 -3.40 -16.30
C LYS A 157 12.97 -4.34 -16.95
N ASP A 158 13.43 -5.20 -17.85
CA ASP A 158 12.57 -6.09 -18.62
C ASP A 158 11.65 -6.92 -17.74
N GLU A 159 12.18 -7.50 -16.64
CA GLU A 159 11.33 -8.24 -15.72
C GLU A 159 10.22 -7.34 -15.13
N TYR A 160 10.53 -6.06 -14.84
CA TYR A 160 9.59 -5.08 -14.28
C TYR A 160 8.41 -4.81 -15.21
N LEU A 161 8.75 -4.60 -16.47
CA LEU A 161 7.80 -4.31 -17.53
C LEU A 161 6.96 -5.55 -17.88
N ASP A 162 7.57 -6.72 -17.99
CA ASP A 162 6.89 -7.96 -18.36
C ASP A 162 5.80 -8.37 -17.37
N GLU A 163 6.08 -8.30 -16.07
CA GLU A 163 5.04 -8.56 -15.07
C GLU A 163 3.95 -7.48 -15.10
N GLY A 164 4.33 -6.21 -15.23
CA GLY A 164 3.36 -5.11 -15.31
C GLY A 164 2.37 -5.30 -16.46
N LEU A 165 2.86 -5.75 -17.62
CA LEU A 165 2.04 -6.11 -18.78
C LEU A 165 1.16 -7.33 -18.49
N HIS A 166 1.71 -8.39 -17.88
CA HIS A 166 0.96 -9.59 -17.53
C HIS A 166 -0.17 -9.32 -16.53
N LEU A 167 0.05 -8.40 -15.59
CA LEU A 167 -0.93 -8.01 -14.58
C LEU A 167 -1.97 -7.01 -15.09
N MET A 168 -1.85 -6.54 -16.35
CA MET A 168 -2.65 -5.47 -16.93
C MET A 168 -2.48 -4.12 -16.20
N ILE A 169 -1.37 -3.92 -15.48
CA ILE A 169 -1.02 -2.64 -14.86
C ILE A 169 -0.36 -1.72 -15.88
N LEU A 170 0.45 -2.31 -16.77
CA LEU A 170 1.08 -1.60 -17.88
C LEU A 170 0.41 -1.98 -19.19
N GLY A 171 0.47 -1.04 -20.13
CA GLY A 171 0.09 -1.21 -21.54
C GLY A 171 1.28 -0.92 -22.45
N ARG A 172 1.17 -1.39 -23.69
CA ARG A 172 2.12 -1.09 -24.76
C ARG A 172 1.34 -0.81 -26.04
N ASP A 173 1.57 0.35 -26.65
CA ASP A 173 0.97 0.63 -27.94
C ASP A 173 1.63 -0.25 -29.01
N GLU A 174 0.84 -0.71 -30.00
CA GLU A 174 1.32 -1.59 -31.08
C GLU A 174 2.52 -1.02 -31.85
N ASN A 175 2.71 0.31 -31.80
CA ASN A 175 3.78 1.03 -32.49
C ASN A 175 4.78 1.72 -31.54
N ALA A 176 4.62 1.57 -30.21
CA ALA A 176 5.53 2.17 -29.23
C ALA A 176 6.44 1.11 -28.59
N ALA A 177 7.74 1.40 -28.57
CA ALA A 177 8.70 0.56 -27.87
C ALA A 177 8.52 0.63 -26.34
N GLN A 178 7.91 1.70 -25.82
CA GLN A 178 7.85 2.03 -24.40
C GLN A 178 6.50 1.63 -23.77
N CYS A 179 6.56 1.09 -22.55
CA CYS A 179 5.37 0.81 -21.75
C CYS A 179 4.82 2.08 -21.10
N HIS A 180 3.53 2.09 -20.80
CA HIS A 180 2.83 3.13 -20.04
C HIS A 180 1.91 2.50 -18.98
N VAL A 181 1.48 3.27 -17.98
CA VAL A 181 0.46 2.79 -17.02
C VAL A 181 -0.89 2.68 -17.73
N SER A 182 -1.51 1.51 -17.70
CA SER A 182 -2.79 1.25 -18.38
C SER A 182 -3.95 1.41 -17.42
N GLU A 183 -4.58 2.58 -17.44
CA GLU A 183 -5.80 2.84 -16.65
C GLU A 183 -6.91 1.84 -16.94
N ASP A 184 -7.20 1.61 -18.22
CA ASP A 184 -8.21 0.64 -18.66
C ASP A 184 -7.85 -0.79 -18.22
N GLY A 185 -6.56 -1.14 -18.27
CA GLY A 185 -6.05 -2.42 -17.78
C GLY A 185 -6.23 -2.60 -16.27
N ILE A 186 -5.95 -1.56 -15.48
CA ILE A 186 -6.15 -1.58 -14.03
C ILE A 186 -7.64 -1.69 -13.72
N HIS A 187 -8.51 -0.92 -14.37
CA HIS A 187 -9.96 -1.04 -14.21
C HIS A 187 -10.46 -2.45 -14.51
N LYS A 188 -9.99 -3.05 -15.61
CA LYS A 188 -10.31 -4.43 -15.96
C LYS A 188 -9.82 -5.41 -14.89
N ARG A 189 -8.60 -5.23 -14.38
CA ARG A 189 -8.03 -6.04 -13.30
C ARG A 189 -8.89 -5.98 -12.03
N LEU A 190 -9.29 -4.77 -11.60
CA LEU A 190 -10.13 -4.56 -10.42
C LEU A 190 -11.47 -5.27 -10.56
N CYS A 191 -12.09 -5.19 -11.73
CA CYS A 191 -13.32 -5.89 -12.04
C CYS A 191 -13.12 -7.43 -12.02
N ASP A 192 -12.16 -7.93 -12.79
CA ASP A 192 -11.98 -9.37 -13.02
C ASP A 192 -11.43 -10.11 -11.79
N SER A 193 -10.59 -9.46 -10.98
CA SER A 193 -9.90 -10.09 -9.85
C SER A 193 -10.56 -9.83 -8.50
N TYR A 194 -11.19 -8.66 -8.33
CA TYR A 194 -11.75 -8.22 -7.04
C TYR A 194 -13.26 -8.01 -7.09
N GLY A 195 -13.88 -8.05 -8.29
CA GLY A 195 -15.31 -7.76 -8.47
C GLY A 195 -15.65 -6.30 -8.22
N LEU A 196 -14.67 -5.39 -8.28
CA LEU A 196 -14.85 -3.97 -8.00
C LEU A 196 -15.03 -3.18 -9.30
N THR A 197 -15.98 -2.24 -9.30
CA THR A 197 -16.31 -1.42 -10.49
C THR A 197 -16.55 0.04 -10.13
N PRO A 198 -16.17 1.00 -11.00
CA PRO A 198 -16.34 2.44 -10.74
C PRO A 198 -17.79 2.92 -10.73
N ASP A 199 -18.73 2.18 -11.33
CA ASP A 199 -20.14 2.59 -11.46
C ASP A 199 -21.10 1.70 -10.66
N GLY A 200 -20.59 0.74 -9.88
CA GLY A 200 -21.41 -0.26 -9.21
C GLY A 200 -20.87 -0.66 -7.84
N ASN A 201 -20.00 -1.66 -7.82
CA ASN A 201 -19.48 -2.23 -6.58
C ASN A 201 -18.14 -1.59 -6.22
N HIS A 202 -18.17 -0.53 -5.43
CA HIS A 202 -16.95 0.16 -4.99
C HIS A 202 -16.26 -0.52 -3.80
N GLY A 203 -16.92 -1.52 -3.19
CA GLY A 203 -16.51 -2.10 -1.92
C GLY A 203 -16.75 -1.16 -0.73
N PRO A 204 -16.33 -1.57 0.49
CA PRO A 204 -16.44 -0.74 1.69
C PRO A 204 -15.50 0.47 1.62
N THR A 205 -15.76 1.51 2.42
CA THR A 205 -14.78 2.58 2.67
C THR A 205 -13.63 2.09 3.54
N ALA A 206 -12.49 2.79 3.51
CA ALA A 206 -11.29 2.45 4.27
C ALA A 206 -11.57 2.32 5.78
N SER A 207 -12.34 3.25 6.34
CA SER A 207 -12.77 3.19 7.74
C SER A 207 -13.54 1.90 8.07
N LYS A 208 -14.52 1.53 7.23
CA LYS A 208 -15.30 0.30 7.37
C LYS A 208 -14.47 -0.95 7.19
N LEU A 209 -13.55 -0.96 6.21
CA LEU A 209 -12.63 -2.07 5.96
C LEU A 209 -11.76 -2.36 7.20
N LEU A 210 -11.33 -1.31 7.88
CA LEU A 210 -10.47 -1.41 9.07
C LEU A 210 -11.22 -1.54 10.39
N GLY A 211 -12.56 -1.53 10.37
CA GLY A 211 -13.38 -1.59 11.59
C GLY A 211 -13.26 -0.33 12.46
N LEU A 212 -13.01 0.82 11.84
CA LEU A 212 -13.04 2.11 12.53
C LEU A 212 -14.47 2.67 12.54
N GLU A 213 -14.84 3.27 13.67
CA GLU A 213 -16.10 4.00 13.86
C GLU A 213 -15.79 5.42 14.37
N PRO A 214 -15.14 6.28 13.56
CA PRO A 214 -14.82 7.63 13.98
C PRO A 214 -16.10 8.43 14.27
N LYS A 215 -16.15 9.10 15.42
CA LYS A 215 -17.32 9.91 15.86
C LYS A 215 -17.24 11.35 15.40
#